data_AF-A0A845W8M0-F1
#
_entry.id   AF-A0A845W8M0-F1
#
_cell.length_a   1.000
_cell.length_b   1.000
_cell.length_c   1.000
_cell.angle_alpha   90.00
_cell.angle_beta   90.00
_cell.angle_gamma   90.00
#
_symmetry.space_group_name_H-M   'P 1'
#
loop_
_entity.id
_entity.type
_entity.pdbx_description
1 polymer ?
#
loop_
_entity_poly.entity_id
_entity_poly.type
_entity_poly.pdbx_seq_one_letter_code
_entity_poly.pdbx_strand_id
1 'polypeptide(L)' 'MSYSQRLYPWALIRLLPLMQRMVVRRFRNRSDAEGHLQALKRLMPDEKFIIIFDLGDPIDGDSIDGESTEEES' A
#
# COMPACT_ATOMS: atom_id res chain seq x y z
N MET A 1 8.83 -2.31 8.06
CA MET A 1 7.36 -2.36 8.20
C MET A 1 6.99 -2.10 9.64
N SER A 2 6.09 -1.15 9.90
CA SER A 2 5.47 -1.09 11.24
C SER A 2 4.43 -2.21 11.35
N TYR A 3 4.25 -2.77 12.55
CA TYR A 3 3.20 -3.76 12.81
C TYR A 3 1.80 -3.23 12.42
N SER A 4 1.57 -1.93 12.59
CA SER A 4 0.31 -1.29 12.21
C SER A 4 0.02 -1.39 10.70
N GLN A 5 1.01 -1.25 9.82
CA GLN A 5 0.77 -1.31 8.37
C GLN A 5 0.22 -2.68 7.94
N ARG A 6 0.69 -3.77 8.57
CA ARG A 6 0.22 -5.14 8.32
C ARG A 6 -1.22 -5.37 8.79
N LEU A 7 -1.69 -4.63 9.80
CA LEU A 7 -3.07 -4.75 10.31
C LEU A 7 -4.11 -4.03 9.45
N TYR A 8 -3.69 -3.09 8.61
CA TYR A 8 -4.58 -2.27 7.79
C TYR A 8 -4.17 -2.31 6.31
N PRO A 9 -4.31 -3.47 5.64
CA PRO A 9 -3.77 -3.69 4.31
C PRO A 9 -4.57 -2.99 3.20
N TRP A 10 -5.76 -2.45 3.49
CA TRP A 10 -6.58 -1.78 2.49
C TRP A 10 -6.32 -0.27 2.52
N ALA A 11 -5.65 0.25 1.49
CA ALA A 11 -5.32 1.67 1.38
C ALA A 11 -6.29 2.38 0.43
N LEU A 12 -6.90 3.45 0.93
CA LEU A 12 -7.64 4.40 0.10
C LEU A 12 -6.70 5.52 -0.33
N ILE A 13 -6.57 5.68 -1.64
CA ILE A 13 -5.61 6.59 -2.26
C ILE A 13 -6.36 7.63 -3.08
N ARG A 14 -5.97 8.90 -2.92
CA ARG A 14 -6.34 9.98 -3.82
C ARG A 14 -5.30 10.09 -4.94
N LEU A 15 -5.78 10.15 -6.17
CA LEU A 15 -4.98 10.38 -7.36
C LEU A 15 -4.93 11.88 -7.63
N LEU A 16 -3.72 12.43 -7.66
CA LEU A 16 -3.45 13.82 -7.90
C LEU A 16 -2.90 14.02 -9.32
N PRO A 17 -2.89 15.27 -9.83
CA PRO A 17 -2.20 15.59 -11.09
C PRO A 17 -0.74 15.13 -11.08
N LEU A 18 -0.15 15.04 -12.28
CA LEU A 18 1.25 14.62 -12.46
C LEU A 18 1.55 13.23 -11.89
N MET A 19 0.57 12.33 -11.94
CA MET A 19 0.68 10.94 -11.50
C MET A 19 1.02 10.79 -10.00
N GLN A 20 0.80 11.82 -9.20
CA GLN A 20 1.02 11.78 -7.76
C GLN A 20 -0.08 11.00 -7.05
N ARG A 21 0.27 10.35 -5.94
CA ARG A 21 -0.63 9.50 -5.16
C ARG A 21 -0.49 9.84 -3.68
N MET A 22 -1.62 10.01 -3.01
CA MET A 22 -1.66 10.29 -1.58
C MET A 22 -2.51 9.24 -0.86
N VAL A 23 -1.93 8.56 0.13
CA VAL A 23 -2.71 7.68 1.03
C VAL A 23 -3.57 8.55 1.93
N VAL A 24 -4.88 8.46 1.76
CA VAL A 24 -5.86 9.18 2.60
C VAL A 24 -6.03 8.45 3.92
N ARG A 25 -6.23 7.13 3.86
CA ARG A 25 -6.46 6.29 5.04
C ARG A 25 -6.20 4.82 4.73
N ARG A 26 -5.85 4.05 5.75
CA ARG A 26 -5.77 2.58 5.70
C ARG A 26 -6.88 1.94 6.55
N PHE A 27 -7.35 0.79 6.10
CA PHE A 27 -8.48 0.04 6.66
C PHE A 27 -8.11 -1.43 6.84
N ARG A 28 -8.75 -2.06 7.84
CA ARG A 28 -8.52 -3.46 8.17
C ARG A 28 -9.20 -4.39 7.17
N ASN A 29 -10.37 -3.99 6.69
CA ASN A 29 -11.14 -4.72 5.69
C ASN A 29 -11.51 -3.79 4.52
N ARG A 30 -11.87 -4.40 3.39
CA ARG A 30 -12.23 -3.68 2.16
C ARG A 30 -13.55 -2.93 2.26
N SER A 31 -14.53 -3.48 2.97
CA SER A 31 -15.88 -2.91 3.08
C SER A 31 -15.88 -1.54 3.75
N ASP A 32 -15.08 -1.36 4.80
CA ASP A 32 -14.91 -0.06 5.47
C ASP A 32 -14.27 0.97 4.52
N ALA A 33 -13.28 0.54 3.72
CA ALA A 33 -12.66 1.39 2.71
C ALA A 33 -13.66 1.82 1.63
N GLU A 34 -14.53 0.90 1.18
CA GLU A 34 -15.58 1.18 0.20
C GLU A 34 -16.65 2.13 0.74
N GLY A 35 -17.09 1.94 1.99
CA GLY A 35 -18.00 2.86 2.64
C GLY A 35 -17.43 4.29 2.73
N HIS A 36 -16.14 4.40 3.05
CA HIS A 36 -15.47 5.70 3.07
C HIS A 36 -15.31 6.31 1.66
N LEU A 37 -14.97 5.49 0.66
CA LEU A 37 -14.90 5.91 -0.73
C LEU A 37 -16.25 6.47 -1.23
N GLN A 38 -17.37 5.84 -0.87
CA GLN A 38 -18.70 6.35 -1.23
C GLN A 38 -18.98 7.72 -0.62
N ALA A 39 -18.59 7.95 0.63
CA ALA A 39 -18.71 9.27 1.25
C ALA A 39 -17.84 10.32 0.53
N LEU A 40 -16.58 9.98 0.22
CA LEU A 40 -15.68 10.89 -0.51
C LEU A 40 -16.19 11.23 -1.91
N LYS A 41 -16.74 10.26 -2.65
CA LYS A 41 -17.34 10.51 -3.97
C LYS A 41 -18.53 11.46 -3.91
N ARG A 42 -19.29 11.47 -2.80
CA ARG A 42 -20.41 12.41 -2.60
C ARG A 42 -19.92 13.81 -2.24
N LEU A 43 -18.84 13.92 -1.48
CA LEU A 43 -18.28 15.19 -1.03
C LEU A 43 -17.40 15.87 -2.09
N MET A 44 -16.69 15.08 -2.88
CA MET A 44 -15.69 15.52 -3.85
C MET A 44 -15.82 14.67 -5.14
N PRO A 45 -16.87 14.90 -5.94
CA PRO A 45 -17.16 14.06 -7.11
C PRO A 45 -16.11 14.15 -8.22
N ASP A 46 -15.41 15.28 -8.33
CA ASP A 46 -14.38 15.53 -9.34
C ASP A 46 -13.05 14.85 -9.01
N GLU A 47 -12.87 14.45 -7.76
CA GLU A 47 -11.64 13.83 -7.28
C GLU A 47 -11.59 12.34 -7.58
N LYS A 48 -10.40 11.85 -7.94
CA LYS A 48 -10.20 10.45 -8.29
C LYS A 48 -9.65 9.69 -7.10
N PHE A 49 -10.35 8.64 -6.69
CA PHE A 49 -9.97 7.79 -5.59
C PHE A 49 -9.94 6.32 -6.01
N ILE A 50 -8.97 5.57 -5.47
CA ILE A 50 -8.85 4.13 -5.67
C ILE A 50 -8.61 3.43 -4.32
N ILE A 51 -9.05 2.18 -4.23
CA ILE A 51 -8.72 1.29 -3.12
C ILE A 51 -7.74 0.26 -3.65
N ILE A 52 -6.63 0.06 -2.95
CA ILE A 52 -5.67 -0.99 -3.24
C ILE A 52 -5.45 -1.87 -2.01
N PHE A 53 -5.07 -3.12 -2.25
CA PHE A 53 -4.49 -3.97 -1.22
C PHE A 53 -2.98 -3.76 -1.23
N ASP A 54 -2.44 -3.31 -0.11
CA ASP A 54 -1.05 -2.92 0.06
C ASP A 54 -0.56 -3.35 1.46
N LEU A 55 0.29 -4.37 1.48
CA LEU A 55 0.93 -4.86 2.70
C LEU A 55 2.21 -4.09 3.05
N GLY A 56 2.63 -3.14 2.21
CA GLY A 56 3.97 -2.57 2.18
C GLY A 56 4.99 -3.54 1.56
N ASP A 57 6.14 -3.02 1.11
CA ASP A 57 7.24 -3.87 0.65
C ASP A 57 7.81 -4.69 1.81
N PRO A 58 8.04 -6.01 1.63
CA PRO A 58 8.76 -6.82 2.62
C PRO A 58 10.12 -6.17 2.88
N ILE A 59 10.35 -5.77 4.13
CA ILE A 59 11.72 -5.62 4.62
C ILE A 59 12.27 -7.04 4.62
N ASP A 60 13.44 -7.22 4.00
CA ASP A 60 14.14 -8.48 3.82
C ASP A 60 13.58 -9.33 2.68
N GLY A 61 13.72 -8.80 1.46
CA GLY A 61 14.37 -9.64 0.47
C GLY A 61 15.75 -9.95 1.05
N ASP A 62 15.99 -11.21 1.39
CA ASP A 62 17.33 -11.73 1.55
C ASP A 62 18.14 -11.19 0.37
N SER A 63 19.10 -10.32 0.65
CA SER A 63 20.10 -9.90 -0.32
C SER A 63 20.79 -11.19 -0.75
N ILE A 64 20.36 -11.78 -1.86
CA ILE A 64 21.15 -12.81 -2.55
C ILE A 64 22.25 -12.04 -3.28
N ASP A 65 23.16 -11.48 -2.49
CA ASP A 65 24.32 -10.74 -2.97
C ASP A 65 25.56 -11.42 -2.39
N GLY A 66 26.26 -12.20 -3.22
CA GLY A 66 27.73 -12.36 -3.10
C GLY A 66 28.31 -13.71 -2.67
N GLU A 67 28.38 -14.64 -3.62
CA GLU A 67 29.58 -15.41 -4.03
C GLU A 67 30.81 -15.48 -3.10
N SER A 68 31.27 -16.71 -2.82
CA SER A 68 32.68 -17.09 -2.87
C SER A 68 32.83 -18.60 -3.06
N THR A 69 33.31 -18.96 -4.24
CA THR A 69 34.07 -20.17 -4.57
C THR A 69 35.22 -20.44 -3.60
N GLU A 70 35.68 -21.71 -3.58
CA GLU A 70 36.83 -22.32 -2.87
C GLU A 70 36.47 -22.81 -1.44
N GLU A 71 36.72 -24.05 -1.01
CA GLU A 71 37.92 -24.88 -1.17
C GLU A 71 37.67 -26.41 -1.16
N GLU A 72 38.64 -27.08 -1.78
CA GLU A 72 39.02 -28.50 -1.84
C GLU A 72 39.07 -29.24 -0.48
N SER A 73 38.63 -30.53 -0.48
CA SER A 73 39.22 -31.64 0.30
C SER A 73 38.67 -32.99 -0.15
#